data_AF-R7SQG0-F1
#
_entry.id   AF-R7SQG0-F1
#
_cell.length_a   1.000
_cell.length_b   1.000
_cell.length_c   1.000
_cell.angle_alpha   90.00
_cell.angle_beta   90.00
_cell.angle_gamma   90.00
#
_symmetry.space_group_name_H-M   'P 1'
#
loop_
_entity.id
_entity.type
_entity.pdbx_description
1 polymer ?
#
loop_
_entity_poly.entity_id
_entity_poly.type
_entity_poly.pdbx_seq_one_letter_code
_entity_poly.pdbx_strand_id
1 'polypeptide(L)'
;SLDPTCIAVRGLWVWLHLLQFCVSNQSLEPEEDRKNKPWRPIPSGALSMRSARTFRWGLLVACLAFSAQCGALIPSAALSFATWAHNEAKLGSQWTSRNVLNGIGYSSFSVGASYVGRSALDHFSASEVLVAQMLIFAVISTTIQAQDFKDVEGDILVGRQTLPIVFPIASRIVTVLLIPVWSFFFAFFYPTAYPSLLFLVGILGAFNSVRFWFIRTRDGDKLSYLLYNVWLCSLHVIPFTAIAVIGPF
;
A
#
# COMPACT_ATOMS: atom_id res chain seq x y z
N SER A 1 6.31 -21.13 17.44
CA SER A 1 5.14 -21.46 16.60
C SER A 1 4.37 -20.18 16.34
N LEU A 2 3.77 -20.00 15.16
CA LEU A 2 2.89 -18.86 14.90
C LEU A 2 1.62 -19.00 15.76
N ASP A 3 1.45 -18.12 16.76
CA ASP A 3 0.24 -18.08 17.57
C ASP A 3 -0.96 -17.58 16.72
N PRO A 4 -2.00 -18.41 16.51
CA PRO A 4 -3.18 -18.04 15.73
C PRO A 4 -3.84 -16.75 16.24
N THR A 5 -3.80 -16.50 17.55
CA THR A 5 -4.37 -15.29 18.15
C THR A 5 -3.61 -14.04 17.67
N CYS A 6 -2.28 -14.09 17.66
CA CYS A 6 -1.46 -12.99 17.16
C CYS A 6 -1.74 -12.71 15.67
N ILE A 7 -1.92 -13.74 14.85
CA ILE A 7 -2.30 -13.56 13.43
C ILE A 7 -3.68 -12.89 13.31
N ALA A 8 -4.67 -13.37 14.07
CA ALA A 8 -6.03 -12.83 14.03
C ALA A 8 -6.07 -11.35 14.43
N VAL A 9 -5.36 -10.97 15.50
CA VAL A 9 -5.28 -9.58 15.97
C VAL A 9 -4.57 -8.68 14.94
N ARG A 10 -3.49 -9.16 14.31
CA ARG A 10 -2.81 -8.44 13.21
C ARG A 10 -3.74 -8.23 12.02
N GLY A 11 -4.44 -9.29 11.59
CA GLY A 11 -5.39 -9.22 10.50
C GLY A 11 -6.52 -8.24 10.78
N LEU A 12 -7.08 -8.28 12.00
CA LEU A 12 -8.09 -7.33 12.45
C LEU A 12 -7.59 -5.89 12.43
N TRP A 13 -6.35 -5.65 12.91
CA TRP A 13 -5.75 -4.33 12.94
C TRP A 13 -5.60 -3.74 11.53
N VAL A 14 -5.06 -4.52 10.59
CA VAL A 14 -4.91 -4.13 9.18
C VAL A 14 -6.29 -3.86 8.56
N TRP A 15 -7.25 -4.76 8.80
CA TRP A 15 -8.60 -4.63 8.26
C TRP A 15 -9.32 -3.37 8.76
N LEU A 16 -9.21 -3.05 10.06
CA LEU A 16 -9.83 -1.85 10.64
C LEU A 16 -9.27 -0.56 10.03
N HIS A 17 -7.95 -0.46 9.86
CA HIS A 17 -7.33 0.72 9.25
C HIS A 17 -7.64 0.82 7.76
N LEU A 18 -7.72 -0.31 7.04
CA LEU A 18 -8.16 -0.32 5.66
C LEU A 18 -9.62 0.13 5.54
N LEU A 19 -10.48 -0.30 6.47
CA LEU A 19 -11.87 0.15 6.56
C LEU A 19 -11.95 1.65 6.83
N GLN A 20 -11.16 2.18 7.77
CA GLN A 20 -11.06 3.63 8.04
C GLN A 20 -10.73 4.40 6.77
N PHE A 21 -9.68 4.00 6.04
CA PHE A 21 -9.29 4.63 4.78
C PHE A 21 -10.42 4.56 3.73
N CYS A 22 -11.01 3.38 3.53
CA CYS A 22 -12.06 3.17 2.53
C CYS A 22 -13.31 4.03 2.80
N VAL A 23 -13.79 4.06 4.04
CA VAL A 23 -14.97 4.87 4.42
C VAL A 23 -14.64 6.35 4.30
N SER A 24 -13.44 6.77 4.73
CA SER A 24 -12.96 8.14 4.59
C SER A 24 -13.01 8.60 3.12
N ASN A 25 -12.36 7.84 2.23
CA ASN A 25 -12.29 8.14 0.80
C ASN A 25 -13.68 8.22 0.14
N GLN A 26 -14.57 7.26 0.43
CA GLN A 26 -15.92 7.22 -0.17
C GLN A 26 -16.85 8.33 0.37
N SER A 27 -16.60 8.83 1.57
CA SER A 27 -17.47 9.82 2.24
C SER A 27 -17.33 11.27 1.74
N LEU A 28 -16.32 11.55 0.89
CA LEU A 28 -16.06 12.89 0.37
C LEU A 28 -16.52 13.09 -1.07
N GLU A 29 -16.33 12.11 -1.95
CA GLU A 29 -16.59 12.23 -3.40
C GLU A 29 -17.63 11.20 -3.89
N PRO A 30 -18.88 11.21 -3.36
CA PRO A 30 -19.88 10.18 -3.69
C PRO A 30 -20.34 10.22 -5.15
N GLU A 31 -20.22 11.37 -5.84
CA GLU A 31 -20.61 11.50 -7.24
C GLU A 31 -19.65 10.79 -8.19
N GLU A 32 -18.35 10.73 -7.88
CA GLU A 32 -17.38 9.92 -8.64
C GLU A 32 -17.80 8.44 -8.56
N ASP A 33 -18.07 7.99 -7.34
CA ASP A 33 -18.43 6.60 -7.08
C ASP A 33 -19.80 6.24 -7.68
N ARG A 34 -20.77 7.16 -7.76
CA ARG A 34 -22.03 6.89 -8.45
C ARG A 34 -21.85 6.59 -9.93
N LYS A 35 -20.92 7.28 -10.60
CA LYS A 35 -20.63 7.07 -12.03
C LYS A 35 -19.81 5.81 -12.26
N ASN A 36 -18.73 5.64 -11.48
CA ASN A 36 -17.73 4.60 -11.74
C ASN A 36 -18.00 3.30 -10.99
N LYS A 37 -18.63 3.38 -9.82
CA LYS A 37 -18.76 2.29 -8.84
C LYS A 37 -20.13 2.30 -8.15
N PRO A 38 -21.26 2.24 -8.90
CA PRO A 38 -22.61 2.40 -8.36
C PRO A 38 -22.99 1.33 -7.32
N TRP A 39 -22.28 0.20 -7.28
CA TRP A 39 -22.46 -0.85 -6.29
C TRP A 39 -21.89 -0.52 -4.90
N ARG A 40 -21.09 0.56 -4.75
CA ARG A 40 -20.54 0.96 -3.44
C ARG A 40 -21.64 1.35 -2.45
N PRO A 41 -21.44 1.17 -1.13
CA PRO A 41 -22.50 1.34 -0.13
C PRO A 41 -23.20 2.70 -0.13
N ILE A 42 -22.46 3.78 -0.41
CA ILE A 42 -23.03 5.13 -0.43
C ILE A 42 -23.83 5.37 -1.73
N PRO A 43 -23.27 5.18 -2.94
CA PRO A 43 -24.04 5.26 -4.19
C PRO A 43 -25.29 4.38 -4.25
N SER A 44 -25.22 3.15 -3.72
CA SER A 44 -26.33 2.18 -3.75
C SER A 44 -27.44 2.49 -2.74
N GLY A 45 -27.23 3.48 -1.87
CA GLY A 45 -28.17 3.84 -0.81
C GLY A 45 -28.14 2.93 0.42
N ALA A 46 -27.27 1.90 0.45
CA ALA A 46 -27.11 1.02 1.60
C ALA A 46 -26.56 1.73 2.85
N LEU A 47 -25.83 2.85 2.67
CA LEU A 47 -25.31 3.68 3.74
C LEU A 47 -25.51 5.17 3.42
N SER A 48 -26.19 5.91 4.31
CA SER A 48 -26.37 7.35 4.14
C SER A 48 -25.04 8.11 4.27
N MET A 49 -24.91 9.24 3.56
CA MET A 49 -23.73 10.12 3.66
C MET A 49 -23.46 10.61 5.09
N ARG A 50 -24.53 10.94 5.83
CA ARG A 50 -24.41 11.38 7.23
C ARG A 50 -23.87 10.26 8.11
N SER A 51 -24.42 9.05 7.96
CA SER A 51 -23.95 7.86 8.68
C SER A 51 -22.51 7.53 8.33
N ALA A 52 -22.13 7.58 7.05
CA ALA A 52 -20.75 7.35 6.61
C ALA A 52 -19.76 8.34 7.23
N ARG A 53 -20.12 9.63 7.29
CA ARG A 53 -19.30 10.68 7.91
C ARG A 53 -19.15 10.51 9.42
N THR A 54 -20.22 10.15 10.12
CA THR A 54 -20.11 9.82 11.56
C THR A 54 -19.24 8.57 11.75
N PHE A 55 -19.44 7.55 10.92
CA PHE A 55 -18.73 6.28 11.02
C PHE A 55 -17.22 6.42 10.81
N ARG A 56 -16.75 7.20 9.82
CA ARG A 56 -15.31 7.42 9.61
C ARG A 56 -14.60 8.06 10.81
N TRP A 57 -15.24 9.00 11.51
CA TRP A 57 -14.64 9.65 12.68
C TRP A 57 -14.66 8.72 13.89
N GLY A 58 -15.72 7.91 14.04
CA GLY A 58 -15.74 6.80 14.99
C GLY A 58 -14.62 5.79 14.74
N LEU A 59 -14.41 5.41 13.47
CA LEU A 59 -13.32 4.51 13.06
C LEU A 59 -11.94 5.08 13.38
N LEU A 60 -11.71 6.38 13.17
CA LEU A 60 -10.46 7.03 13.57
C LEU A 60 -10.17 6.82 15.06
N VAL A 61 -11.14 7.13 15.92
CA VAL A 61 -10.98 6.99 17.38
C VAL A 61 -10.77 5.53 17.75
N ALA A 62 -11.55 4.62 17.17
CA ALA A 62 -11.44 3.18 17.42
C ALA A 62 -10.07 2.61 16.99
N CYS A 63 -9.57 3.01 15.82
CA CYS A 63 -8.27 2.58 15.30
C CYS A 63 -7.12 3.07 16.19
N LEU A 64 -7.14 4.32 16.62
CA LEU A 64 -6.13 4.87 17.53
C LEU A 64 -6.17 4.19 18.91
N ALA A 65 -7.37 4.00 19.47
CA ALA A 65 -7.55 3.35 20.78
C ALA A 65 -7.11 1.88 20.76
N PHE A 66 -7.47 1.14 19.71
CA PHE A 66 -7.03 -0.25 19.54
C PHE A 66 -5.51 -0.33 19.34
N SER A 67 -4.95 0.58 18.56
CA SER A 67 -3.50 0.64 18.33
C SER A 67 -2.71 1.00 19.58
N ALA A 68 -3.24 1.85 20.46
CA ALA A 68 -2.63 2.14 21.75
C ALA A 68 -2.51 0.88 22.63
N GLN A 69 -3.55 0.04 22.64
CA GLN A 69 -3.54 -1.23 23.38
C GLN A 69 -2.55 -2.25 22.80
N CYS A 70 -2.32 -2.21 21.49
CA CYS A 70 -1.40 -3.12 20.81
C CYS A 70 0.04 -2.57 20.66
N GLY A 71 0.36 -1.40 21.21
CA GLY A 71 1.69 -0.77 21.05
C GLY A 71 2.00 -0.26 19.64
N ALA A 72 0.97 -0.05 18.82
CA ALA A 72 1.07 0.40 17.41
C ALA A 72 0.50 1.82 17.21
N LEU A 73 0.48 2.66 18.25
CA LEU A 73 -0.13 4.00 18.19
C LEU A 73 0.52 4.91 17.14
N ILE A 74 1.86 4.92 17.06
CA ILE A 74 2.60 5.75 16.10
C ILE A 74 2.24 5.42 14.64
N PRO A 75 2.34 4.15 14.17
CA PRO A 75 1.94 3.84 12.80
C PRO A 75 0.45 4.08 12.54
N SER A 76 -0.42 3.88 13.53
CA SER A 76 -1.85 4.20 13.42
C SER A 76 -2.11 5.70 13.25
N ALA A 77 -1.39 6.54 14.00
CA ALA A 77 -1.46 7.99 13.86
C ALA A 77 -0.93 8.44 12.49
N ALA A 78 0.17 7.85 12.01
CA ALA A 78 0.71 8.12 10.67
C ALA A 78 -0.28 7.71 9.55
N LEU A 79 -0.93 6.54 9.66
CA LEU A 79 -2.01 6.10 8.75
C LEU A 79 -3.18 7.07 8.75
N SER A 80 -3.61 7.49 9.94
CA SER A 80 -4.73 8.40 10.11
C SER A 80 -4.42 9.78 9.54
N PHE A 81 -3.21 10.29 9.77
CA PHE A 81 -2.73 11.53 9.18
C PHE A 81 -2.63 11.42 7.66
N ALA A 82 -2.04 10.34 7.13
CA ALA A 82 -1.93 10.13 5.69
C ALA A 82 -3.31 10.05 5.02
N THR A 83 -4.26 9.35 5.65
CA THR A 83 -5.66 9.28 5.21
C THR A 83 -6.30 10.65 5.21
N TRP A 84 -6.08 11.44 6.27
CA TRP A 84 -6.62 12.78 6.37
C TRP A 84 -6.04 13.73 5.31
N ALA A 85 -4.72 13.73 5.17
CA ALA A 85 -4.01 14.55 4.21
C ALA A 85 -4.40 14.19 2.77
N HIS A 86 -4.54 12.88 2.48
CA HIS A 86 -4.97 12.40 1.16
C HIS A 86 -6.36 12.92 0.79
N ASN A 87 -7.29 12.85 1.75
CA ASN A 87 -8.71 13.11 1.54
C ASN A 87 -9.10 14.56 1.82
N GLU A 88 -9.00 15.01 3.08
CA GLU A 88 -9.43 16.34 3.52
C GLU A 88 -8.55 17.46 2.96
N ALA A 89 -7.23 17.27 2.93
CA ALA A 89 -6.31 18.25 2.36
C ALA A 89 -6.15 18.12 0.83
N LYS A 90 -6.89 17.19 0.20
CA LYS A 90 -6.88 16.91 -1.25
C LYS A 90 -5.49 16.62 -1.83
N LEU A 91 -4.54 16.22 -0.99
CA LEU A 91 -3.19 15.87 -1.42
C LEU A 91 -3.16 14.53 -2.17
N GLY A 92 -4.25 13.76 -2.16
CA GLY A 92 -4.42 12.60 -3.01
C GLY A 92 -4.65 12.93 -4.50
N SER A 93 -4.95 14.19 -4.83
CA SER A 93 -5.25 14.61 -6.21
C SER A 93 -4.01 15.02 -7.01
N GLN A 94 -2.88 15.26 -6.36
CA GLN A 94 -1.61 15.59 -7.01
C GLN A 94 -0.66 14.39 -6.96
N TRP A 95 0.04 14.11 -8.06
CA TRP A 95 0.87 12.92 -8.18
C TRP A 95 1.98 12.82 -7.13
N THR A 96 2.67 13.92 -6.81
CA THR A 96 3.80 13.91 -5.85
C THR A 96 3.34 13.52 -4.46
N SER A 97 2.35 14.25 -3.94
CA SER A 97 1.83 14.02 -2.60
C SER A 97 1.04 12.72 -2.51
N ARG A 98 0.31 12.32 -3.56
CA ARG A 98 -0.32 10.99 -3.64
C ARG A 98 0.72 9.89 -3.46
N ASN A 99 1.84 9.97 -4.17
CA ASN A 99 2.88 8.95 -4.10
C ASN A 99 3.49 8.86 -2.70
N VAL A 100 3.88 9.99 -2.12
CA VAL A 100 4.46 10.05 -0.77
C VAL A 100 3.45 9.57 0.29
N LEU A 101 2.19 10.00 0.21
CA LEU A 101 1.15 9.61 1.17
C LEU A 101 0.83 8.12 1.08
N ASN A 102 0.82 7.53 -0.11
CA ASN A 102 0.71 6.08 -0.25
C ASN A 102 1.94 5.37 0.35
N GLY A 103 3.15 5.89 0.12
CA GLY A 103 4.36 5.39 0.77
C GLY A 103 4.24 5.39 2.30
N ILE A 104 3.82 6.52 2.90
CA ILE A 104 3.58 6.65 4.34
C ILE A 104 2.52 5.63 4.78
N GLY A 105 1.41 5.53 4.06
CA GLY A 105 0.31 4.63 4.40
C GLY A 105 0.75 3.16 4.44
N TYR A 106 1.32 2.66 3.35
CA TYR A 106 1.71 1.26 3.27
C TYR A 106 2.86 0.90 4.21
N SER A 107 3.88 1.75 4.36
CA SER A 107 4.93 1.52 5.36
C SER A 107 4.36 1.53 6.78
N SER A 108 3.41 2.42 7.08
CA SER A 108 2.73 2.44 8.38
C SER A 108 1.86 1.20 8.61
N PHE A 109 1.19 0.68 7.59
CA PHE A 109 0.51 -0.62 7.67
C PHE A 109 1.48 -1.73 8.05
N SER A 110 2.65 -1.77 7.41
CA SER A 110 3.63 -2.81 7.66
C SER A 110 4.28 -2.66 9.04
N VAL A 111 4.65 -1.45 9.48
CA VAL A 111 5.14 -1.18 10.86
C VAL A 111 4.09 -1.56 11.90
N GLY A 112 2.84 -1.15 11.71
CA GLY A 112 1.76 -1.43 12.65
C GLY A 112 1.48 -2.93 12.76
N ALA A 113 1.40 -3.63 11.63
CA ALA A 113 1.24 -5.08 11.62
C ALA A 113 2.42 -5.82 12.26
N SER A 114 3.63 -5.25 12.19
CA SER A 114 4.81 -5.75 12.90
C SER A 114 4.70 -5.60 14.42
N TYR A 115 4.16 -4.48 14.93
CA TYR A 115 4.02 -4.25 16.37
C TYR A 115 2.82 -4.96 17.00
N VAL A 116 1.75 -5.15 16.26
CA VAL A 116 0.56 -5.85 16.75
C VAL A 116 0.86 -7.35 16.90
N GLY A 117 0.56 -7.95 18.06
CA GLY A 117 0.80 -9.38 18.29
C GLY A 117 2.29 -9.74 18.27
N ARG A 118 3.16 -8.94 18.92
CA ARG A 118 4.60 -9.23 19.08
C ARG A 118 4.80 -10.51 19.90
N SER A 119 4.98 -11.60 19.17
CA SER A 119 5.64 -12.85 19.60
C SER A 119 6.56 -13.41 18.50
N ALA A 120 6.36 -13.01 17.24
CA ALA A 120 7.12 -13.51 16.08
C ALA A 120 8.29 -12.62 15.63
N LEU A 121 8.31 -11.32 15.99
CA LEU A 121 9.37 -10.39 15.58
C LEU A 121 10.44 -10.16 16.65
N ASP A 122 10.39 -10.89 17.76
CA ASP A 122 11.41 -10.78 18.82
C ASP A 122 12.81 -11.21 18.34
N HIS A 123 12.88 -11.91 17.20
CA HIS A 123 14.11 -12.33 16.54
C HIS A 123 14.73 -11.25 15.64
N PHE A 124 14.02 -10.16 15.33
CA PHE A 124 14.53 -9.07 14.48
C PHE A 124 14.77 -7.81 15.32
N SER A 125 15.91 -7.17 15.10
CA SER A 125 16.24 -5.89 15.70
C SER A 125 15.30 -4.77 15.23
N ALA A 126 15.12 -3.75 16.07
CA ALA A 126 14.34 -2.57 15.70
C ALA A 126 14.89 -1.87 14.44
N SER A 127 16.22 -1.91 14.24
CA SER A 127 16.90 -1.39 13.06
C SER A 127 16.56 -2.16 11.78
N GLU A 128 16.54 -3.50 11.83
CA GLU A 128 16.18 -4.31 10.65
C GLU A 128 14.73 -4.08 10.23
N VAL A 129 13.83 -4.00 11.20
CA VAL A 129 12.43 -3.63 10.95
C VAL A 129 12.39 -2.23 10.33
N LEU A 130 13.04 -1.23 10.92
CA LEU A 130 13.03 0.13 10.38
C LEU A 130 13.56 0.21 8.94
N VAL A 131 14.67 -0.48 8.63
CA VAL A 131 15.24 -0.53 7.28
C VAL A 131 14.27 -1.15 6.28
N ALA A 132 13.67 -2.29 6.61
CA ALA A 132 12.65 -2.92 5.76
C ALA A 132 11.50 -1.95 5.44
N GLN A 133 11.08 -1.17 6.43
CA GLN A 133 9.96 -0.23 6.30
C GLN A 133 10.32 0.99 5.45
N MET A 134 11.54 1.52 5.60
CA MET A 134 12.05 2.60 4.76
C MET A 134 12.19 2.16 3.29
N LEU A 135 12.59 0.90 3.04
CA LEU A 135 12.63 0.34 1.70
C LEU A 135 11.23 0.21 1.09
N ILE A 136 10.24 -0.29 1.83
CA ILE A 136 8.85 -0.34 1.37
C ILE A 136 8.30 1.06 1.08
N PHE A 137 8.56 2.04 1.95
CA PHE A 137 8.21 3.44 1.71
C PHE A 137 8.78 3.94 0.37
N ALA A 138 10.07 3.67 0.11
CA ALA A 138 10.74 4.10 -1.11
C ALA A 138 10.21 3.39 -2.36
N VAL A 139 9.99 2.07 -2.29
CA VAL A 139 9.40 1.28 -3.38
C VAL A 139 8.04 1.86 -3.76
N ILE A 140 7.16 2.07 -2.79
CA ILE A 140 5.79 2.51 -3.06
C ILE A 140 5.76 3.95 -3.54
N SER A 141 6.50 4.85 -2.88
CA SER A 141 6.57 6.26 -3.31
C SER A 141 7.08 6.43 -4.74
N THR A 142 7.85 5.47 -5.24
CA THR A 142 8.46 5.55 -6.58
C THR A 142 7.76 4.67 -7.63
N THR A 143 6.86 3.76 -7.24
CA THR A 143 6.20 2.82 -8.16
C THR A 143 4.67 2.78 -8.08
N ILE A 144 4.04 3.45 -7.11
CA ILE A 144 2.59 3.39 -6.89
C ILE A 144 1.78 3.95 -8.07
N GLN A 145 2.36 4.78 -8.93
CA GLN A 145 1.72 5.20 -10.19
C GLN A 145 1.29 4.02 -11.09
N ALA A 146 1.80 2.81 -10.85
CA ALA A 146 1.33 1.58 -11.47
C ALA A 146 -0.19 1.38 -11.30
N GLN A 147 -0.77 1.86 -10.20
CA GLN A 147 -2.21 1.80 -9.96
C GLN A 147 -3.00 2.78 -10.82
N ASP A 148 -2.40 3.92 -11.14
CA ASP A 148 -3.10 5.04 -11.77
C ASP A 148 -3.35 4.78 -13.27
N PHE A 149 -2.59 3.88 -13.92
CA PHE A 149 -2.73 3.61 -15.36
C PHE A 149 -4.13 3.12 -15.76
N LYS A 150 -4.75 2.25 -14.96
CA LYS A 150 -6.12 1.76 -15.21
C LYS A 150 -7.22 2.79 -14.90
N ASP A 151 -6.85 3.86 -14.19
CA ASP A 151 -7.77 4.84 -13.61
C ASP A 151 -7.64 6.22 -14.29
N VAL A 152 -6.79 6.39 -15.31
CA VAL A 152 -6.55 7.65 -16.05
C VAL A 152 -7.85 8.34 -16.48
N GLU A 153 -8.75 7.64 -17.16
CA GLU A 153 -10.01 8.22 -17.63
C GLU A 153 -10.87 8.72 -16.45
N GLY A 154 -10.94 7.95 -15.37
CA GLY A 154 -11.69 8.30 -14.18
C GLY A 154 -11.09 9.50 -13.44
N ASP A 155 -9.75 9.53 -13.32
CA ASP A 155 -9.03 10.60 -12.67
C ASP A 155 -9.13 11.93 -13.44
N ILE A 156 -9.16 11.90 -14.79
CA ILE A 156 -9.41 13.08 -15.63
C ILE A 156 -10.80 13.67 -15.33
N LEU A 157 -11.84 12.83 -15.23
CA LEU A 157 -13.22 13.28 -15.01
C LEU A 157 -13.42 13.99 -13.66
N VAL A 158 -12.58 13.70 -12.67
CA VAL A 158 -12.63 14.31 -11.33
C VAL A 158 -11.57 15.41 -11.17
N GLY A 159 -10.81 15.71 -12.24
CA GLY A 159 -9.81 16.77 -12.25
C GLY A 159 -8.53 16.45 -11.45
N ARG A 160 -8.19 15.17 -11.31
CA ARG A 160 -6.95 14.74 -10.65
C ARG A 160 -5.75 14.90 -11.60
N GLN A 161 -4.59 15.15 -11.01
CA GLN A 161 -3.31 15.31 -11.70
C GLN A 161 -2.35 14.17 -11.31
N THR A 162 -2.72 12.93 -11.64
CA THR A 162 -1.89 11.74 -11.40
C THR A 162 -0.72 11.66 -12.37
N LEU A 163 0.31 10.88 -12.04
CA LEU A 163 1.56 10.86 -12.82
C LEU A 163 1.32 10.46 -14.29
N PRO A 164 0.46 9.47 -14.60
CA PRO A 164 0.15 9.14 -15.99
C PRO A 164 -0.66 10.21 -16.75
N ILE A 165 -1.36 11.11 -16.05
CA ILE A 165 -2.05 12.26 -16.66
C ILE A 165 -1.05 13.37 -16.98
N VAL A 166 -0.19 13.72 -16.02
CA VAL A 166 0.77 14.82 -16.17
C VAL A 166 1.92 14.45 -17.11
N PHE A 167 2.42 13.21 -17.02
CA PHE A 167 3.52 12.71 -17.83
C PHE A 167 3.23 11.32 -18.41
N PRO A 168 2.40 11.21 -19.47
CA PRO A 168 1.91 9.91 -19.96
C PRO A 168 3.00 8.94 -20.41
N ILE A 169 4.05 9.43 -21.06
CA ILE A 169 5.16 8.61 -21.53
C ILE A 169 6.16 8.36 -20.40
N ALA A 170 6.59 9.42 -19.70
CA ALA A 170 7.60 9.30 -18.65
C ALA A 170 7.14 8.44 -17.47
N SER A 171 5.86 8.54 -17.08
CA SER A 171 5.28 7.66 -16.04
C SER A 171 5.45 6.17 -16.35
N ARG A 172 5.23 5.76 -17.62
CA ARG A 172 5.45 4.38 -18.04
C ARG A 172 6.92 4.02 -18.03
N ILE A 173 7.79 4.86 -18.60
CA ILE A 173 9.25 4.64 -18.60
C ILE A 173 9.76 4.43 -17.17
N VAL A 174 9.43 5.35 -16.26
CA VAL A 174 9.85 5.29 -14.86
C VAL A 174 9.32 4.03 -14.18
N THR A 175 8.06 3.66 -14.42
CA THR A 175 7.47 2.44 -13.81
C THR A 175 8.13 1.17 -14.31
N VAL A 176 8.35 1.01 -15.62
CA VAL A 176 8.96 -0.20 -16.19
C VAL A 176 10.45 -0.32 -15.88
N LEU A 177 11.12 0.79 -15.54
CA LEU A 177 12.51 0.78 -15.09
C LEU A 177 12.62 0.50 -13.59
N LEU A 178 11.80 1.15 -12.76
CA LEU A 178 11.94 1.08 -11.31
C LEU A 178 11.50 -0.26 -10.73
N ILE A 179 10.45 -0.90 -11.25
CA ILE A 179 10.00 -2.21 -10.77
C ILE A 179 11.15 -3.25 -10.82
N PRO A 180 11.84 -3.48 -11.96
CA PRO A 180 12.94 -4.45 -12.01
C PRO A 180 14.16 -3.96 -11.24
N VAL A 181 14.46 -2.66 -11.24
CA VAL A 181 15.55 -2.09 -10.41
C VAL A 181 15.33 -2.43 -8.93
N TRP A 182 14.11 -2.28 -8.41
CA TRP A 182 13.78 -2.69 -7.04
C TRP A 182 13.89 -4.21 -6.85
N SER A 183 13.46 -5.04 -7.81
CA SER A 183 13.68 -6.49 -7.74
C SER A 183 15.16 -6.86 -7.60
N PHE A 184 16.04 -6.26 -8.43
CA PHE A 184 17.49 -6.47 -8.36
C PHE A 184 18.07 -5.92 -7.06
N PHE A 185 17.64 -4.74 -6.63
CA PHE A 185 18.10 -4.13 -5.39
C PHE A 185 17.78 -5.03 -4.18
N PHE A 186 16.57 -5.57 -4.08
CA PHE A 186 16.22 -6.47 -2.98
C PHE A 186 17.02 -7.79 -3.02
N ALA A 187 17.29 -8.35 -4.20
CA ALA A 187 18.14 -9.53 -4.33
C ALA A 187 19.59 -9.24 -3.90
N PHE A 188 20.11 -8.06 -4.22
CA PHE A 188 21.44 -7.62 -3.80
C PHE A 188 21.51 -7.30 -2.29
N PHE A 189 20.49 -6.63 -1.76
CA PHE A 189 20.45 -6.16 -0.36
C PHE A 189 20.09 -7.29 0.63
N TYR A 190 19.33 -8.29 0.20
CA TYR A 190 18.98 -9.48 0.99
C TYR A 190 19.45 -10.78 0.31
N PRO A 191 20.77 -11.00 0.13
CA PRO A 191 21.30 -12.14 -0.62
C PRO A 191 21.02 -13.49 0.07
N THR A 192 20.72 -13.48 1.38
CA THR A 192 20.40 -14.68 2.17
C THR A 192 18.90 -14.96 2.29
N ALA A 193 18.04 -14.17 1.63
CA ALA A 193 16.62 -14.47 1.54
C ALA A 193 16.36 -15.72 0.69
N TYR A 194 15.16 -16.29 0.80
CA TYR A 194 14.83 -17.51 0.07
C TYR A 194 15.01 -17.33 -1.45
N PRO A 195 15.86 -18.14 -2.12
CA PRO A 195 16.15 -17.96 -3.55
C PRO A 195 14.90 -18.04 -4.43
N SER A 196 13.92 -18.87 -4.06
CA SER A 196 12.64 -18.97 -4.76
C SER A 196 11.83 -17.68 -4.71
N LEU A 197 11.87 -16.96 -3.59
CA LEU A 197 11.18 -15.67 -3.43
C LEU A 197 11.88 -14.56 -4.22
N LEU A 198 13.21 -14.50 -4.18
CA LEU A 198 13.99 -13.56 -5.00
C LEU A 198 13.76 -13.79 -6.50
N PHE A 199 13.74 -15.06 -6.92
CA PHE A 199 13.45 -15.43 -8.30
C PHE A 199 12.02 -15.04 -8.72
N LEU A 200 11.03 -15.29 -7.87
CA LEU A 200 9.64 -14.88 -8.09
C LEU A 200 9.53 -13.37 -8.30
N VAL A 201 10.18 -12.57 -7.45
CA VAL A 201 10.16 -11.10 -7.52
C VAL A 201 10.89 -10.59 -8.76
N GLY A 202 11.98 -11.24 -9.18
CA GLY A 202 12.65 -10.97 -10.45
C GLY A 202 11.74 -11.20 -11.66
N ILE A 203 11.09 -12.36 -11.72
CA ILE A 203 10.16 -12.71 -12.80
C ILE A 203 8.97 -11.76 -12.82
N LEU A 204 8.30 -11.56 -11.69
CA LEU A 204 7.14 -10.66 -11.61
C LEU A 204 7.52 -9.23 -11.98
N GLY A 205 8.71 -8.78 -11.59
CA GLY A 205 9.20 -7.44 -11.91
C GLY A 205 9.43 -7.25 -13.42
N ALA A 206 10.12 -8.20 -14.05
CA ALA A 206 10.33 -8.20 -15.50
C ALA A 206 9.01 -8.33 -16.26
N PHE A 207 8.14 -9.24 -15.82
CA PHE A 207 6.86 -9.49 -16.46
C PHE A 207 5.92 -8.28 -16.38
N ASN A 208 5.80 -7.63 -15.21
CA ASN A 208 5.04 -6.39 -15.06
C ASN A 208 5.59 -5.29 -15.97
N SER A 209 6.91 -5.18 -16.12
CA SER A 209 7.54 -4.18 -16.99
C SER A 209 7.18 -4.37 -18.46
N VAL A 210 7.24 -5.61 -18.95
CA VAL A 210 6.79 -5.97 -20.31
C VAL A 210 5.30 -5.62 -20.47
N ARG A 211 4.46 -6.00 -19.52
CA ARG A 211 3.02 -5.72 -19.60
C ARG A 211 2.70 -4.23 -19.62
N PHE A 212 3.25 -3.45 -18.68
CA PHE A 212 3.02 -2.00 -18.62
C PHE A 212 3.56 -1.27 -19.87
N TRP A 213 4.57 -1.81 -20.54
CA TRP A 213 5.08 -1.23 -21.78
C TRP A 213 4.21 -1.54 -22.99
N PHE A 214 3.89 -2.83 -23.20
CA PHE A 214 3.25 -3.32 -24.44
C PHE A 214 1.71 -3.36 -24.37
N ILE A 215 1.13 -3.60 -23.20
CA ILE A 215 -0.33 -3.74 -23.04
C ILE A 215 -0.88 -2.46 -22.41
N ARG A 216 -1.39 -1.56 -23.26
CA ARG A 216 -1.87 -0.22 -22.85
C ARG A 216 -3.39 -0.09 -22.83
N THR A 217 -4.09 -1.20 -22.64
CA THR A 217 -5.55 -1.21 -22.48
C THR A 217 -5.91 -1.13 -21.01
N ARG A 218 -7.07 -0.54 -20.69
CA ARG A 218 -7.57 -0.42 -19.31
C ARG A 218 -7.62 -1.77 -18.59
N ASP A 219 -8.13 -2.82 -19.24
CA ASP A 219 -8.19 -4.16 -18.64
C ASP A 219 -6.81 -4.81 -18.55
N GLY A 220 -5.92 -4.50 -19.48
CA GLY A 220 -4.51 -4.87 -19.42
C GLY A 220 -3.80 -4.29 -18.21
N ASP A 221 -4.01 -2.99 -17.95
CA ASP A 221 -3.46 -2.27 -16.80
C ASP A 221 -4.09 -2.75 -15.47
N LYS A 222 -5.37 -3.15 -15.45
CA LYS A 222 -5.98 -3.80 -14.25
C LYS A 222 -5.26 -5.09 -13.86
N LEU A 223 -5.00 -5.97 -14.84
CA LEU A 223 -4.27 -7.22 -14.59
C LEU A 223 -2.81 -6.95 -14.22
N SER A 224 -2.15 -6.00 -14.89
CA SER A 224 -0.77 -5.61 -14.56
C SER A 224 -0.68 -5.03 -13.14
N TYR A 225 -1.68 -4.26 -12.70
CA TYR A 225 -1.75 -3.78 -11.32
C TYR A 225 -1.99 -4.90 -10.31
N LEU A 226 -2.81 -5.91 -10.64
CA LEU A 226 -2.95 -7.10 -9.80
C LEU A 226 -1.61 -7.81 -9.60
N LEU A 227 -0.87 -8.04 -10.69
CA LEU A 227 0.45 -8.67 -10.66
C LEU A 227 1.49 -7.79 -9.96
N TYR A 228 1.40 -6.46 -10.09
CA TYR A 228 2.19 -5.50 -9.30
C TYR A 228 1.92 -5.67 -7.81
N ASN A 229 0.68 -5.86 -7.38
CA ASN A 229 0.37 -6.10 -5.97
C ASN A 229 0.94 -7.44 -5.47
N VAL A 230 0.93 -8.49 -6.29
CA VAL A 230 1.61 -9.75 -5.94
C VAL A 230 3.11 -9.52 -5.75
N TRP A 231 3.75 -8.82 -6.69
CA TRP A 231 5.16 -8.43 -6.61
C TRP A 231 5.46 -7.62 -5.34
N LEU A 232 4.63 -6.61 -5.04
CA LEU A 232 4.77 -5.75 -3.87
C LEU A 232 4.60 -6.55 -2.56
N CYS A 233 3.62 -7.44 -2.48
CA CYS A 233 3.43 -8.35 -1.34
C CYS A 233 4.67 -9.23 -1.13
N SER A 234 5.26 -9.76 -2.20
CA SER A 234 6.50 -10.55 -2.10
C SER A 234 7.67 -9.72 -1.55
N LEU A 235 7.82 -8.45 -1.95
CA LEU A 235 8.84 -7.55 -1.40
C LEU A 235 8.70 -7.33 0.11
N HIS A 236 7.48 -7.27 0.64
CA HIS A 236 7.27 -7.14 2.09
C HIS A 236 7.74 -8.36 2.88
N VAL A 237 7.81 -9.53 2.24
CA VAL A 237 8.21 -10.79 2.89
C VAL A 237 9.73 -10.96 2.90
N ILE A 238 10.44 -10.50 1.85
CA ILE A 238 11.88 -10.73 1.67
C ILE A 238 12.71 -10.41 2.94
N PRO A 239 12.60 -9.22 3.56
CA PRO A 239 13.42 -8.86 4.72
C PRO A 239 13.30 -9.85 5.89
N PHE A 240 12.15 -10.51 6.03
CA PHE A 240 11.85 -11.43 7.12
C PHE A 240 12.13 -12.90 6.76
N THR A 241 12.58 -13.16 5.54
CA THR A 241 13.05 -14.49 5.09
C THR A 241 14.56 -14.55 4.92
N ALA A 242 15.24 -13.40 5.01
CA ALA A 242 16.69 -13.35 5.10
C ALA A 242 17.11 -14.19 6.30
N ILE A 243 17.83 -15.28 6.03
CA ILE A 243 18.35 -16.13 7.10
C ILE A 243 19.32 -15.23 7.87
N ALA A 244 19.00 -14.94 9.14
CA ALA A 244 19.99 -14.50 10.09
C ALA A 244 21.05 -15.60 10.07
N VAL A 245 22.21 -15.33 9.49
CA VAL A 245 23.36 -16.20 9.69
C VAL A 245 23.64 -16.10 11.18
N ILE A 246 23.12 -17.08 11.93
CA ILE A 246 23.60 -17.38 13.27
C ILE A 246 25.09 -17.68 13.07
N GLY A 247 25.93 -16.71 13.39
CA GLY A 247 27.38 -16.81 13.25
C GLY A 247 28.05 -15.61 13.90
N PRO A 248 28.86 -15.80 14.96
CA PRO A 248 29.44 -14.72 15.73
C PRO A 248 30.58 -14.08 14.94
N PHE A 249 30.70 -12.76 15.05
CA PHE A 249 31.99 -12.07 14.93
C PHE A 249 32.26 -11.37 16.26
#